data_AF-A0A437J572-F1
#
_entry.id   AF-A0A437J572-F1
#
_cell.length_a   1.000
_cell.length_b   1.000
_cell.length_c   1.000
_cell.angle_alpha   90.00
_cell.angle_beta   90.00
_cell.angle_gamma   90.00
#
_symmetry.space_group_name_H-M   'P 1'
#
loop_
_entity.id
_entity.type
_entity.pdbx_description
1 polymer ?
#
loop_
_entity_poly.entity_id
_entity_poly.type
_entity_poly.pdbx_seq_one_letter_code
_entity_poly.pdbx_strand_id
1 'polypeptide(L)'
;MAQIFGTEDANDIDGTAGNDMIYGRGGDDIIDAGAGNDVLYGGAGNDTLYGGEGNDQLSGGEGADYMVGGDGNDTYYVDNIGDEVIEFSNGGIDRVVSSLANYALDTNAEILDLLEGAGNINGSGNDAANTLRGNSGNNQLHGRGGNDTVYGQGGDDVINGGEGNDLLDGGAGVDTISFKTTAAGGATVDLLITKAQNTGFGLDTIRNFENIEGTESADTLLGDNNANAIIGLGGDDTIRGRGGDDTITAGSGADTIIFEAAALNGVDRIRQFQSGVDTLQFSAADYDASATLTYGTAAVGAGAQFIFDDALDNLYYDADGAGGADAIWIATMATTTIVASDIVVI
;
A
#
# COMPACT_ATOMS: atom_id res chain seq x y z
N MET A 1 -9.10 -38.74 -16.07
CA MET A 1 -9.90 -38.43 -14.88
C MET A 1 -10.54 -39.68 -14.35
N ALA A 2 -9.79 -40.44 -13.56
CA ALA A 2 -10.41 -41.37 -12.62
C ALA A 2 -10.94 -40.57 -11.43
N GLN A 3 -11.84 -41.19 -10.66
CA GLN A 3 -12.32 -40.64 -9.40
C GLN A 3 -12.03 -41.67 -8.31
N ILE A 4 -11.36 -41.22 -7.25
CA ILE A 4 -10.92 -42.06 -6.14
C ILE A 4 -11.50 -41.46 -4.86
N PHE A 5 -12.08 -42.31 -4.03
CA PHE A 5 -12.75 -41.89 -2.81
C PHE A 5 -12.25 -42.71 -1.64
N GLY A 6 -11.76 -42.02 -0.62
CA GLY A 6 -11.51 -42.52 0.71
C GLY A 6 -12.79 -42.71 1.52
N THR A 7 -12.60 -42.75 2.82
CA THR A 7 -13.57 -43.08 3.86
C THR A 7 -13.61 -41.98 4.92
N GLU A 8 -14.40 -42.16 5.98
CA GLU A 8 -14.41 -41.22 7.11
C GLU A 8 -13.32 -41.55 8.15
N ASP A 9 -12.43 -42.49 7.83
CA ASP A 9 -11.28 -42.90 8.61
C ASP A 9 -10.01 -42.63 7.79
N ALA A 10 -8.88 -42.43 8.47
CA ALA A 10 -7.57 -42.23 7.86
C ALA A 10 -7.25 -43.25 6.75
N ASN A 11 -6.78 -42.74 5.62
CA ASN A 11 -6.48 -43.49 4.42
C ASN A 11 -5.06 -43.24 3.90
N ASP A 12 -4.61 -44.19 3.10
CA ASP A 12 -3.39 -44.13 2.30
C ASP A 12 -3.83 -44.41 0.86
N ILE A 13 -3.86 -43.36 0.04
CA ILE A 13 -4.52 -43.33 -1.26
C ILE A 13 -3.49 -43.02 -2.35
N ASP A 14 -3.28 -44.01 -3.22
CA ASP A 14 -2.50 -43.84 -4.45
C ASP A 14 -3.42 -43.53 -5.65
N GLY A 15 -3.05 -42.50 -6.41
CA GLY A 15 -3.60 -42.15 -7.71
C GLY A 15 -3.10 -43.04 -8.84
N THR A 16 -3.31 -42.59 -10.07
CA THR A 16 -2.88 -43.24 -11.30
C THR A 16 -1.92 -42.34 -12.08
N ALA A 17 -1.37 -42.83 -13.19
CA ALA A 17 -0.42 -42.06 -14.01
C ALA A 17 -1.11 -41.06 -14.97
N GLY A 18 -2.38 -40.73 -14.77
CA GLY A 18 -3.03 -39.67 -15.52
C GLY A 18 -4.06 -38.99 -14.66
N ASN A 19 -4.57 -37.85 -15.12
CA ASN A 19 -5.41 -36.95 -14.33
C ASN A 19 -6.45 -37.68 -13.49
N ASP A 20 -6.53 -37.32 -12.22
CA ASP A 20 -7.35 -37.92 -11.18
C ASP A 20 -8.08 -36.85 -10.37
N MET A 21 -9.12 -37.30 -9.68
CA MET A 21 -9.87 -36.52 -8.72
C MET A 21 -10.01 -37.38 -7.46
N ILE A 22 -9.30 -36.99 -6.41
CA ILE A 22 -9.13 -37.79 -5.20
C ILE A 22 -9.76 -37.06 -4.02
N TYR A 23 -10.57 -37.79 -3.25
CA TYR A 23 -11.23 -37.29 -2.04
C TYR A 23 -10.85 -38.18 -0.86
N GLY A 24 -10.12 -37.67 0.12
CA GLY A 24 -9.83 -38.35 1.39
C GLY A 24 -11.09 -38.52 2.25
N ARG A 25 -11.81 -37.40 2.42
CA ARG A 25 -13.06 -37.19 3.18
C ARG A 25 -12.82 -36.92 4.66
N GLY A 26 -12.55 -37.93 5.47
CA GLY A 26 -12.46 -37.75 6.92
C GLY A 26 -11.36 -38.60 7.52
N GLY A 27 -10.76 -38.12 8.60
CA GLY A 27 -9.55 -38.70 9.16
C GLY A 27 -8.30 -38.06 8.58
N ASP A 28 -7.14 -38.38 9.16
CA ASP A 28 -5.85 -37.87 8.69
C ASP A 28 -5.38 -38.74 7.51
N ASP A 29 -5.49 -38.22 6.29
CA ASP A 29 -5.25 -38.95 5.05
C ASP A 29 -3.86 -38.67 4.47
N ILE A 30 -3.29 -39.68 3.81
CA ILE A 30 -2.12 -39.53 2.92
C ILE A 30 -2.60 -39.80 1.50
N ILE A 31 -2.43 -38.80 0.63
CA ILE A 31 -2.84 -38.86 -0.76
C ILE A 31 -1.62 -38.59 -1.65
N ASP A 32 -1.29 -39.52 -2.54
CA ASP A 32 -0.29 -39.36 -3.60
C ASP A 32 -0.97 -39.54 -4.96
N ALA A 33 -1.11 -38.46 -5.72
CA ALA A 33 -1.82 -38.50 -6.99
C ALA A 33 -0.98 -39.03 -8.16
N GLY A 34 0.34 -38.96 -8.07
CA GLY A 34 1.27 -39.52 -9.03
C GLY A 34 1.58 -38.59 -10.21
N ALA A 35 1.04 -38.88 -11.39
CA ALA A 35 1.33 -38.08 -12.58
C ALA A 35 0.04 -37.72 -13.31
N GLY A 36 -0.01 -36.53 -13.90
CA GLY A 36 -1.21 -35.99 -14.50
C GLY A 36 -1.55 -34.65 -13.88
N ASN A 37 -2.63 -34.03 -14.37
CA ASN A 37 -3.14 -32.83 -13.71
C ASN A 37 -4.30 -33.24 -12.82
N ASP A 38 -4.06 -33.23 -11.52
CA ASP A 38 -4.87 -33.87 -10.50
C ASP A 38 -5.62 -32.84 -9.65
N VAL A 39 -6.68 -33.31 -8.98
CA VAL A 39 -7.44 -32.52 -8.02
C VAL A 39 -7.59 -33.33 -6.74
N LEU A 40 -6.97 -32.85 -5.67
CA LEU A 40 -6.90 -33.51 -4.38
C LEU A 40 -7.72 -32.70 -3.36
N TYR A 41 -8.59 -33.43 -2.64
CA TYR A 41 -9.32 -32.93 -1.50
C TYR A 41 -9.01 -33.82 -0.29
N GLY A 42 -8.32 -33.29 0.71
CA GLY A 42 -8.06 -34.00 1.97
C GLY A 42 -9.38 -34.25 2.71
N GLY A 43 -10.06 -33.18 3.10
CA GLY A 43 -11.37 -33.24 3.71
C GLY A 43 -11.31 -32.74 5.15
N ALA A 44 -11.52 -33.61 6.12
CA ALA A 44 -11.47 -33.27 7.54
C ALA A 44 -10.44 -34.13 8.26
N GLY A 45 -9.49 -33.50 8.96
CA GLY A 45 -8.34 -34.19 9.51
C GLY A 45 -7.07 -33.39 9.19
N ASN A 46 -5.92 -33.83 9.68
CA ASN A 46 -4.64 -33.27 9.24
C ASN A 46 -4.10 -34.15 8.12
N ASP A 47 -4.25 -33.68 6.89
CA ASP A 47 -3.98 -34.44 5.68
C ASP A 47 -2.58 -34.15 5.13
N THR A 48 -2.07 -35.11 4.35
CA THR A 48 -0.82 -35.00 3.61
C THR A 48 -1.13 -35.24 2.14
N LEU A 49 -0.92 -34.21 1.32
CA LEU A 49 -1.27 -34.19 -0.10
C LEU A 49 -0.01 -34.06 -0.96
N TYR A 50 0.21 -35.01 -1.88
CA TYR A 50 1.24 -34.98 -2.90
C TYR A 50 0.59 -34.97 -4.30
N GLY A 51 0.78 -33.88 -5.05
CA GLY A 51 0.31 -33.74 -6.44
C GLY A 51 1.14 -34.58 -7.41
N GLY A 52 2.45 -34.40 -7.38
CA GLY A 52 3.41 -35.18 -8.17
C GLY A 52 3.84 -34.46 -9.44
N GLU A 53 3.73 -35.12 -10.60
CA GLU A 53 4.04 -34.49 -11.90
C GLU A 53 2.78 -33.93 -12.56
N GLY A 54 2.74 -32.65 -12.87
CA GLY A 54 1.66 -32.01 -13.62
C GLY A 54 1.18 -30.73 -12.97
N ASN A 55 0.05 -30.21 -13.43
CA ASN A 55 -0.52 -28.99 -12.85
C ASN A 55 -1.69 -29.37 -11.95
N ASP A 56 -1.47 -29.36 -10.65
CA ASP A 56 -2.37 -29.94 -9.66
C ASP A 56 -3.14 -28.89 -8.88
N GLN A 57 -4.25 -29.33 -8.28
CA GLN A 57 -5.03 -28.54 -7.33
C GLN A 57 -5.12 -29.29 -6.02
N LEU A 58 -4.62 -28.68 -4.94
CA LEU A 58 -4.53 -29.28 -3.62
C LEU A 58 -5.37 -28.45 -2.64
N SER A 59 -6.34 -29.09 -2.00
CA SER A 59 -7.15 -28.51 -0.93
C SER A 59 -7.12 -29.45 0.27
N GLY A 60 -6.45 -29.06 1.34
CA GLY A 60 -6.41 -29.79 2.60
C GLY A 60 -7.79 -29.86 3.26
N GLY A 61 -8.42 -28.71 3.47
CA GLY A 61 -9.77 -28.61 4.01
C GLY A 61 -9.75 -28.32 5.52
N GLU A 62 -10.60 -28.97 6.29
CA GLU A 62 -10.60 -28.78 7.74
C GLU A 62 -9.39 -29.47 8.37
N GLY A 63 -8.29 -28.76 8.58
CA GLY A 63 -7.08 -29.43 9.05
C GLY A 63 -5.94 -28.48 9.31
N ALA A 64 -4.85 -29.00 9.85
CA ALA A 64 -3.54 -28.42 9.61
C ALA A 64 -2.84 -29.35 8.61
N ASP A 65 -2.86 -28.97 7.34
CA ASP A 65 -2.54 -29.88 6.25
C ASP A 65 -1.12 -29.65 5.70
N TYR A 66 -0.51 -30.70 5.17
CA TYR A 66 0.79 -30.66 4.53
C TYR A 66 0.63 -30.88 3.03
N MET A 67 0.92 -29.85 2.22
CA MET A 67 0.64 -29.87 0.78
C MET A 67 1.91 -29.68 -0.05
N VAL A 68 2.16 -30.62 -0.96
CA VAL A 68 3.28 -30.61 -1.91
C VAL A 68 2.72 -30.80 -3.31
N GLY A 69 2.80 -29.77 -4.15
CA GLY A 69 2.36 -29.78 -5.55
C GLY A 69 3.29 -30.64 -6.39
N GLY A 70 4.58 -30.28 -6.45
CA GLY A 70 5.59 -31.08 -7.13
C GLY A 70 6.14 -30.38 -8.36
N ASP A 71 6.18 -31.08 -9.50
CA ASP A 71 6.64 -30.53 -10.78
C ASP A 71 5.45 -30.03 -11.59
N GLY A 72 5.44 -28.77 -11.99
CA GLY A 72 4.39 -28.14 -12.78
C GLY A 72 3.85 -26.90 -12.10
N ASN A 73 2.78 -26.33 -12.65
CA ASN A 73 2.18 -25.12 -12.08
C ASN A 73 0.94 -25.51 -11.27
N ASP A 74 1.12 -25.52 -9.95
CA ASP A 74 0.17 -26.04 -9.00
C ASP A 74 -0.67 -24.94 -8.36
N THR A 75 -1.75 -25.35 -7.73
CA THR A 75 -2.61 -24.47 -6.94
C THR A 75 -2.90 -25.09 -5.58
N TYR A 76 -2.65 -24.32 -4.54
CA TYR A 76 -2.97 -24.65 -3.16
C TYR A 76 -4.15 -23.81 -2.68
N TYR A 77 -5.10 -24.43 -2.00
CA TYR A 77 -6.17 -23.75 -1.29
C TYR A 77 -5.88 -23.83 0.21
N VAL A 78 -5.57 -22.68 0.82
CA VAL A 78 -5.19 -22.54 2.22
C VAL A 78 -6.29 -21.81 2.98
N ASP A 79 -7.01 -22.54 3.82
CA ASP A 79 -8.11 -22.02 4.64
C ASP A 79 -7.84 -22.15 6.15
N ASN A 80 -6.77 -22.84 6.54
CA ASN A 80 -6.32 -22.94 7.92
C ASN A 80 -4.91 -22.39 8.12
N ILE A 81 -4.69 -21.70 9.24
CA ILE A 81 -3.38 -21.15 9.62
C ILE A 81 -2.33 -22.25 9.89
N GLY A 82 -2.76 -23.48 10.10
CA GLY A 82 -1.91 -24.64 10.29
C GLY A 82 -1.43 -25.30 8.99
N ASP A 83 -1.96 -24.88 7.84
CA ASP A 83 -1.57 -25.46 6.55
C ASP A 83 -0.14 -25.06 6.18
N GLU A 84 0.60 -26.02 5.63
CA GLU A 84 1.97 -25.87 5.16
C GLU A 84 2.02 -26.14 3.65
N VAL A 85 2.43 -25.12 2.88
CA VAL A 85 2.66 -25.22 1.44
C VAL A 85 4.15 -25.44 1.20
N ILE A 86 4.50 -26.50 0.48
CA ILE A 86 5.89 -26.88 0.24
C ILE A 86 6.22 -26.75 -1.24
N GLU A 87 7.04 -25.76 -1.53
CA GLU A 87 7.49 -25.46 -2.89
C GLU A 87 8.95 -25.84 -3.16
N PHE A 88 9.18 -26.32 -4.38
CA PHE A 88 10.52 -26.62 -4.89
C PHE A 88 10.96 -25.55 -5.90
N SER A 89 12.25 -25.23 -5.94
CA SER A 89 12.79 -24.15 -6.79
C SER A 89 12.67 -24.37 -8.32
N ASN A 90 12.17 -25.52 -8.76
CA ASN A 90 11.86 -25.80 -10.16
C ASN A 90 10.49 -26.49 -10.29
N GLY A 91 9.58 -26.27 -9.32
CA GLY A 91 8.22 -26.80 -9.33
C GLY A 91 7.46 -26.20 -10.50
N GLY A 92 7.21 -24.90 -10.48
CA GLY A 92 6.77 -24.20 -11.68
C GLY A 92 6.54 -22.73 -11.40
N ILE A 93 5.33 -22.28 -11.71
CA ILE A 93 4.80 -21.00 -11.22
C ILE A 93 3.55 -21.35 -10.43
N ASP A 94 3.67 -21.25 -9.13
CA ASP A 94 2.74 -21.88 -8.20
C ASP A 94 1.86 -20.82 -7.53
N ARG A 95 0.61 -21.21 -7.29
CA ARG A 95 -0.43 -20.30 -6.83
C ARG A 95 -1.02 -20.73 -5.51
N VAL A 96 -0.97 -19.86 -4.53
CA VAL A 96 -1.72 -20.01 -3.29
C VAL A 96 -3.00 -19.18 -3.34
N VAL A 97 -4.14 -19.83 -3.18
CA VAL A 97 -5.42 -19.19 -2.90
C VAL A 97 -5.65 -19.26 -1.40
N SER A 98 -5.80 -18.11 -0.74
CA SER A 98 -6.04 -18.09 0.69
C SER A 98 -7.26 -17.24 1.07
N SER A 99 -8.03 -17.75 2.02
CA SER A 99 -9.11 -17.01 2.69
C SER A 99 -8.73 -16.56 4.10
N LEU A 100 -7.47 -16.73 4.51
CA LEU A 100 -7.00 -16.34 5.84
C LEU A 100 -6.91 -14.82 5.97
N ALA A 101 -7.11 -14.32 7.19
CA ALA A 101 -7.03 -12.89 7.47
C ALA A 101 -5.63 -12.31 7.21
N ASN A 102 -4.58 -13.13 7.33
CA ASN A 102 -3.21 -12.76 6.98
C ASN A 102 -2.54 -14.00 6.40
N TYR A 103 -1.93 -13.87 5.23
CA TYR A 103 -1.12 -14.92 4.64
C TYR A 103 0.15 -14.34 4.03
N ALA A 104 1.25 -15.06 4.13
CA ALA A 104 2.50 -14.72 3.48
C ALA A 104 2.96 -15.93 2.67
N LEU A 105 3.36 -15.68 1.42
CA LEU A 105 3.95 -16.74 0.60
C LEU A 105 5.23 -17.24 1.25
N ASP A 106 5.36 -18.57 1.31
CA ASP A 106 6.63 -19.22 1.58
C ASP A 106 7.59 -19.06 0.39
N THR A 107 8.85 -19.45 0.57
CA THR A 107 9.86 -19.35 -0.49
C THR A 107 9.48 -20.16 -1.72
N ASN A 108 9.75 -19.62 -2.92
CA ASN A 108 9.47 -20.23 -4.22
C ASN A 108 8.00 -20.33 -4.61
N ALA A 109 7.06 -19.75 -3.86
CA ALA A 109 5.71 -19.53 -4.37
C ALA A 109 5.65 -18.16 -5.06
N GLU A 110 5.00 -18.06 -6.22
CA GLU A 110 4.98 -16.84 -7.03
C GLU A 110 3.67 -16.06 -6.98
N ILE A 111 2.53 -16.73 -6.77
CA ILE A 111 1.22 -16.08 -6.89
C ILE A 111 0.43 -16.23 -5.59
N LEU A 112 -0.03 -15.11 -5.05
CA LEU A 112 -0.97 -15.06 -3.94
C LEU A 112 -2.31 -14.48 -4.38
N ASP A 113 -3.37 -15.27 -4.25
CA ASP A 113 -4.75 -14.87 -4.51
C ASP A 113 -5.58 -14.85 -3.23
N LEU A 114 -6.04 -13.67 -2.87
CA LEU A 114 -6.92 -13.46 -1.72
C LEU A 114 -8.40 -13.33 -2.14
N LEU A 115 -8.69 -13.45 -3.43
CA LEU A 115 -9.99 -13.15 -4.05
C LEU A 115 -11.19 -13.91 -3.44
N GLU A 116 -10.97 -15.07 -2.82
CA GLU A 116 -12.02 -15.91 -2.23
C GLU A 116 -12.29 -15.58 -0.75
N GLY A 117 -11.38 -14.86 -0.08
CA GLY A 117 -11.55 -14.45 1.30
C GLY A 117 -12.56 -13.30 1.46
N ALA A 118 -13.27 -13.29 2.59
CA ALA A 118 -14.22 -12.23 2.93
C ALA A 118 -13.64 -11.25 3.97
N GLY A 119 -13.92 -9.97 3.80
CA GLY A 119 -13.47 -8.92 4.71
C GLY A 119 -12.06 -8.43 4.40
N ASN A 120 -11.43 -7.78 5.38
CA ASN A 120 -10.11 -7.17 5.24
C ASN A 120 -9.04 -8.23 5.50
N ILE A 121 -8.45 -8.73 4.44
CA ILE A 121 -7.42 -9.77 4.47
C ILE A 121 -6.10 -9.22 3.98
N ASN A 122 -4.98 -9.66 4.56
CA ASN A 122 -3.67 -9.10 4.25
C ASN A 122 -2.78 -10.16 3.60
N GLY A 123 -1.88 -9.70 2.73
CA GLY A 123 -1.03 -10.56 1.93
C GLY A 123 0.41 -10.09 1.95
N SER A 124 1.36 -11.01 1.92
CA SER A 124 2.74 -10.69 1.62
C SER A 124 3.37 -11.69 0.66
N GLY A 125 4.22 -11.20 -0.23
CA GLY A 125 5.09 -12.01 -1.06
C GLY A 125 6.28 -12.57 -0.29
N ASN A 126 7.34 -12.91 -1.02
CA ASN A 126 8.65 -13.35 -0.57
C ASN A 126 9.73 -12.53 -1.29
N ASP A 127 10.99 -12.97 -1.30
CA ASP A 127 12.09 -12.21 -1.92
C ASP A 127 12.22 -12.47 -3.46
N ALA A 128 11.28 -13.18 -4.07
CA ALA A 128 11.20 -13.45 -5.49
C ALA A 128 10.15 -12.55 -6.17
N ALA A 129 10.13 -12.53 -7.50
CA ALA A 129 9.09 -11.80 -8.23
C ALA A 129 7.72 -12.46 -8.01
N ASN A 130 6.80 -11.76 -7.37
CA ASN A 130 5.48 -12.27 -7.03
C ASN A 130 4.34 -11.52 -7.72
N THR A 131 3.19 -12.18 -7.84
CA THR A 131 1.91 -11.56 -8.19
C THR A 131 0.96 -11.68 -7.01
N LEU A 132 0.58 -10.54 -6.43
CA LEU A 132 -0.36 -10.46 -5.31
C LEU A 132 -1.68 -9.88 -5.81
N ARG A 133 -2.79 -10.54 -5.49
CA ARG A 133 -4.15 -10.06 -5.77
C ARG A 133 -4.96 -10.01 -4.47
N GLY A 134 -5.29 -8.78 -4.05
CA GLY A 134 -6.23 -8.50 -2.98
C GLY A 134 -7.65 -8.93 -3.30
N ASN A 135 -8.58 -8.63 -2.39
CA ASN A 135 -10.02 -8.90 -2.56
C ASN A 135 -10.80 -7.58 -2.69
N SER A 136 -12.09 -7.58 -2.34
CA SER A 136 -12.91 -6.35 -2.38
C SER A 136 -12.96 -5.61 -1.03
N GLY A 137 -12.14 -6.01 -0.07
CA GLY A 137 -12.03 -5.38 1.24
C GLY A 137 -10.69 -4.65 1.36
N ASN A 138 -10.53 -3.89 2.44
CA ASN A 138 -9.33 -3.08 2.63
C ASN A 138 -8.14 -3.99 2.98
N ASN A 139 -7.21 -4.17 2.05
CA ASN A 139 -6.07 -5.05 2.16
C ASN A 139 -4.80 -4.30 2.56
N GLN A 140 -3.94 -4.94 3.36
CA GLN A 140 -2.52 -4.58 3.44
C GLN A 140 -1.74 -5.59 2.62
N LEU A 141 -1.11 -5.13 1.53
CA LEU A 141 -0.34 -5.95 0.61
C LEU A 141 1.11 -5.51 0.60
N HIS A 142 2.04 -6.47 0.73
CA HIS A 142 3.47 -6.19 0.77
C HIS A 142 4.23 -7.15 -0.18
N GLY A 143 4.83 -6.63 -1.26
CA GLY A 143 5.58 -7.42 -2.24
C GLY A 143 6.85 -8.05 -1.64
N ARG A 144 7.62 -7.22 -0.92
CA ARG A 144 8.88 -7.50 -0.19
C ARG A 144 10.10 -7.26 -1.08
N GLY A 145 10.64 -8.28 -1.71
CA GLY A 145 11.81 -8.14 -2.55
C GLY A 145 11.54 -8.84 -3.88
N GLY A 146 12.10 -8.35 -4.97
CA GLY A 146 11.81 -8.91 -6.29
C GLY A 146 11.06 -7.92 -7.14
N ASN A 147 10.75 -8.28 -8.39
CA ASN A 147 9.97 -7.39 -9.25
C ASN A 147 8.51 -7.83 -9.17
N ASP A 148 7.74 -7.18 -8.32
CA ASP A 148 6.41 -7.62 -7.94
C ASP A 148 5.32 -7.01 -8.81
N THR A 149 4.17 -7.68 -8.84
CA THR A 149 2.94 -7.13 -9.39
C THR A 149 1.86 -7.23 -8.32
N VAL A 150 1.39 -6.09 -7.84
CA VAL A 150 0.44 -6.02 -6.72
C VAL A 150 -0.83 -5.29 -7.15
N TYR A 151 -1.97 -5.97 -7.01
CA TYR A 151 -3.30 -5.45 -7.29
C TYR A 151 -4.13 -5.42 -6.00
N GLY A 152 -4.52 -4.22 -5.54
CA GLY A 152 -5.44 -4.07 -4.41
C GLY A 152 -6.86 -4.54 -4.74
N GLN A 153 -7.30 -4.25 -5.96
CA GLN A 153 -8.62 -4.56 -6.52
C GLN A 153 -9.71 -3.60 -6.05
N GLY A 154 -10.31 -3.82 -4.89
CA GLY A 154 -11.32 -2.89 -4.38
C GLY A 154 -11.31 -2.80 -2.88
N GLY A 155 -11.78 -1.68 -2.34
CA GLY A 155 -11.55 -1.36 -0.93
C GLY A 155 -10.47 -0.28 -0.83
N ASP A 156 -10.24 0.23 0.39
CA ASP A 156 -9.19 1.21 0.63
C ASP A 156 -7.91 0.48 1.04
N ASP A 157 -7.00 0.26 0.10
CA ASP A 157 -5.85 -0.61 0.26
C ASP A 157 -4.59 0.15 0.73
N VAL A 158 -3.70 -0.57 1.41
CA VAL A 158 -2.34 -0.11 1.70
C VAL A 158 -1.37 -1.06 1.01
N ILE A 159 -0.66 -0.57 0.00
CA ILE A 159 0.24 -1.37 -0.82
C ILE A 159 1.68 -0.89 -0.60
N ASN A 160 2.58 -1.82 -0.30
CA ASN A 160 4.02 -1.60 -0.27
C ASN A 160 4.67 -2.57 -1.26
N GLY A 161 5.31 -2.05 -2.30
CA GLY A 161 6.02 -2.88 -3.29
C GLY A 161 7.23 -3.57 -2.67
N GLY A 162 8.06 -2.78 -1.99
CA GLY A 162 9.29 -3.25 -1.39
C GLY A 162 10.49 -2.94 -2.29
N GLU A 163 11.51 -3.78 -2.26
CA GLU A 163 12.69 -3.65 -3.13
C GLU A 163 12.46 -4.29 -4.50
N GLY A 164 12.84 -3.59 -5.57
CA GLY A 164 12.77 -4.10 -6.94
C GLY A 164 11.94 -3.20 -7.83
N ASN A 165 11.63 -3.65 -9.06
CA ASN A 165 10.89 -2.83 -10.01
C ASN A 165 9.45 -3.34 -10.10
N ASP A 166 8.55 -2.64 -9.42
CA ASP A 166 7.22 -3.16 -9.18
C ASP A 166 6.17 -2.55 -10.09
N LEU A 167 5.08 -3.31 -10.28
CA LEU A 167 3.84 -2.84 -10.86
C LEU A 167 2.78 -2.79 -9.76
N LEU A 168 2.44 -1.58 -9.32
CA LEU A 168 1.52 -1.36 -8.22
C LEU A 168 0.24 -0.69 -8.72
N ASP A 169 -0.90 -1.27 -8.37
CA ASP A 169 -2.23 -0.81 -8.76
C ASP A 169 -3.18 -0.94 -7.57
N GLY A 170 -3.58 0.19 -6.98
CA GLY A 170 -4.54 0.21 -5.86
C GLY A 170 -5.91 -0.33 -6.28
N GLY A 171 -6.40 0.12 -7.43
CA GLY A 171 -7.66 -0.34 -7.98
C GLY A 171 -8.79 0.62 -7.66
N ALA A 172 -9.84 0.14 -6.98
CA ALA A 172 -11.04 0.90 -6.68
C ALA A 172 -11.19 1.17 -5.18
N GLY A 173 -11.01 2.41 -4.77
CA GLY A 173 -11.19 2.83 -3.39
C GLY A 173 -10.42 4.10 -3.15
N VAL A 174 -9.97 4.31 -1.92
CA VAL A 174 -9.00 5.34 -1.59
C VAL A 174 -7.71 4.65 -1.13
N ASP A 175 -6.79 4.46 -2.06
CA ASP A 175 -5.64 3.58 -1.88
C ASP A 175 -4.40 4.36 -1.45
N THR A 176 -3.56 3.72 -0.64
CA THR A 176 -2.31 4.28 -0.10
C THR A 176 -1.11 3.51 -0.62
N ILE A 177 -0.23 4.19 -1.34
CA ILE A 177 1.11 3.66 -1.59
C ILE A 177 1.96 3.93 -0.35
N SER A 178 2.48 2.88 0.27
CA SER A 178 3.29 2.95 1.48
C SER A 178 4.72 2.51 1.19
N PHE A 179 5.66 3.38 1.54
CA PHE A 179 7.10 3.09 1.55
C PHE A 179 7.60 2.77 2.94
N LYS A 180 6.71 2.64 3.93
CA LYS A 180 7.07 2.44 5.32
C LYS A 180 7.97 1.22 5.48
N THR A 181 9.20 1.48 5.90
CA THR A 181 10.23 0.47 6.06
C THR A 181 11.17 0.85 7.19
N THR A 182 11.84 -0.15 7.74
CA THR A 182 12.99 0.07 8.64
C THR A 182 14.32 0.17 7.88
N ALA A 183 14.30 -0.02 6.56
CA ALA A 183 15.47 0.16 5.71
C ALA A 183 15.87 1.63 5.63
N ALA A 184 17.16 1.89 5.39
CA ALA A 184 17.66 3.24 5.25
C ALA A 184 17.45 3.76 3.82
N GLY A 185 17.04 5.03 3.70
CA GLY A 185 16.80 5.68 2.41
C GLY A 185 15.37 6.22 2.35
N GLY A 186 15.22 7.40 1.74
CA GLY A 186 13.92 8.03 1.56
C GLY A 186 13.26 7.66 0.24
N ALA A 187 11.94 7.71 0.23
CA ALA A 187 11.10 7.52 -0.93
C ALA A 187 11.07 8.76 -1.83
N THR A 188 10.92 8.56 -3.14
CA THR A 188 10.63 9.62 -4.11
C THR A 188 9.47 9.21 -4.99
N VAL A 189 8.30 9.82 -4.81
CA VAL A 189 7.09 9.41 -5.53
C VAL A 189 6.31 10.62 -6.05
N ASP A 190 5.80 10.48 -7.27
CA ASP A 190 4.91 11.43 -7.92
C ASP A 190 3.70 10.69 -8.52
N LEU A 191 2.52 10.95 -7.96
CA LEU A 191 1.27 10.29 -8.39
C LEU A 191 0.79 10.71 -9.79
N LEU A 192 1.32 11.81 -10.37
CA LEU A 192 1.05 12.15 -11.78
C LEU A 192 1.87 11.32 -12.76
N ILE A 193 2.93 10.64 -12.30
CA ILE A 193 3.77 9.80 -13.16
C ILE A 193 3.19 8.39 -13.22
N THR A 194 2.46 8.10 -14.29
CA THR A 194 1.86 6.76 -14.53
C THR A 194 2.81 5.77 -15.23
N LYS A 195 4.08 6.13 -15.36
CA LYS A 195 5.16 5.30 -15.94
C LYS A 195 6.13 4.91 -14.83
N ALA A 196 7.07 4.03 -15.15
CA ALA A 196 8.14 3.69 -14.22
C ALA A 196 8.86 4.96 -13.71
N GLN A 197 8.95 5.09 -12.39
CA GLN A 197 9.63 6.17 -11.66
C GLN A 197 10.58 5.57 -10.64
N ASN A 198 11.69 6.26 -10.37
CA ASN A 198 12.63 5.78 -9.36
C ASN A 198 12.14 6.18 -7.97
N THR A 199 11.66 5.21 -7.20
CA THR A 199 11.08 5.42 -5.87
C THR A 199 12.11 5.48 -4.76
N GLY A 200 13.37 5.15 -5.05
CA GLY A 200 14.39 4.89 -4.03
C GLY A 200 14.49 3.41 -3.65
N PHE A 201 13.44 2.62 -3.93
CA PHE A 201 13.39 1.18 -3.71
C PHE A 201 13.38 0.36 -5.01
N GLY A 202 13.12 1.03 -6.14
CA GLY A 202 13.47 0.60 -7.49
C GLY A 202 12.73 1.41 -8.55
N LEU A 203 12.55 0.87 -9.75
CA LEU A 203 11.82 1.53 -10.83
C LEU A 203 10.36 1.06 -10.89
N ASP A 204 9.51 1.71 -10.09
CA ASP A 204 8.13 1.26 -9.89
C ASP A 204 7.16 1.98 -10.82
N THR A 205 6.15 1.26 -11.26
CA THR A 205 5.00 1.84 -11.97
C THR A 205 3.79 1.84 -11.06
N ILE A 206 3.37 3.04 -10.67
CA ILE A 206 2.34 3.29 -9.65
C ILE A 206 1.10 3.87 -10.34
N ARG A 207 -0.09 3.32 -10.04
CA ARG A 207 -1.38 3.76 -10.60
C ARG A 207 -2.51 3.58 -9.60
N ASN A 208 -3.56 4.39 -9.74
CA ASN A 208 -4.79 4.30 -8.93
C ASN A 208 -4.45 4.34 -7.43
N PHE A 209 -3.76 5.40 -7.02
CA PHE A 209 -3.47 5.71 -5.62
C PHE A 209 -3.84 7.15 -5.35
N GLU A 210 -4.49 7.39 -4.23
CA GLU A 210 -4.90 8.71 -3.77
C GLU A 210 -3.97 9.21 -2.65
N ASN A 211 -3.33 8.29 -1.90
CA ASN A 211 -2.58 8.62 -0.70
C ASN A 211 -1.15 8.09 -0.75
N ILE A 212 -0.28 8.72 0.04
CA ILE A 212 1.14 8.39 0.13
C ILE A 212 1.55 8.29 1.61
N GLU A 213 2.20 7.20 2.00
CA GLU A 213 2.93 7.06 3.27
C GLU A 213 4.43 6.90 2.96
N GLY A 214 5.24 7.81 3.51
CA GLY A 214 6.69 7.87 3.35
C GLY A 214 7.47 6.85 4.20
N THR A 215 8.71 7.20 4.51
CA THR A 215 9.68 6.41 5.27
C THR A 215 10.08 7.14 6.56
N GLU A 216 10.95 6.55 7.38
CA GLU A 216 11.55 7.27 8.52
C GLU A 216 12.81 8.07 8.11
N SER A 217 13.03 8.26 6.80
CA SER A 217 14.13 9.02 6.19
C SER A 217 13.58 10.15 5.32
N ALA A 218 14.43 11.12 4.98
CA ALA A 218 14.03 12.28 4.17
C ALA A 218 13.45 11.87 2.80
N ASP A 219 12.16 12.14 2.61
CA ASP A 219 11.40 11.76 1.42
C ASP A 219 11.15 12.93 0.46
N THR A 220 10.68 12.59 -0.75
CA THR A 220 10.08 13.52 -1.70
C THR A 220 8.73 12.98 -2.16
N LEU A 221 7.64 13.54 -1.63
CA LEU A 221 6.29 13.03 -1.78
C LEU A 221 5.41 14.03 -2.54
N LEU A 222 5.00 13.67 -3.76
CA LEU A 222 4.18 14.53 -4.63
C LEU A 222 2.83 13.87 -4.94
N GLY A 223 1.75 14.50 -4.45
CA GLY A 223 0.36 14.16 -4.75
C GLY A 223 -0.02 14.41 -6.22
N ASP A 224 -1.29 14.21 -6.56
CA ASP A 224 -1.85 14.51 -7.88
C ASP A 224 -2.76 15.75 -7.84
N ASN A 225 -3.78 15.86 -8.70
CA ASN A 225 -4.71 17.01 -8.64
C ASN A 225 -6.03 16.64 -7.94
N ASN A 226 -6.10 15.45 -7.33
CA ASN A 226 -7.22 15.01 -6.50
C ASN A 226 -6.86 15.21 -5.03
N ALA A 227 -7.83 15.06 -4.14
CA ALA A 227 -7.54 15.11 -2.71
C ALA A 227 -6.61 13.97 -2.29
N ASN A 228 -5.45 14.31 -1.76
CA ASN A 228 -4.46 13.35 -1.28
C ASN A 228 -4.29 13.40 0.24
N ALA A 229 -4.11 12.24 0.88
CA ALA A 229 -3.53 12.15 2.21
C ALA A 229 -2.04 11.79 2.10
N ILE A 230 -1.17 12.69 2.53
CA ILE A 230 0.29 12.52 2.46
C ILE A 230 0.88 12.50 3.87
N ILE A 231 1.57 11.43 4.21
CA ILE A 231 2.23 11.23 5.51
C ILE A 231 3.72 11.05 5.27
N GLY A 232 4.58 11.94 5.79
CA GLY A 232 6.04 11.82 5.68
C GLY A 232 6.65 10.85 6.68
N LEU A 233 6.12 10.80 7.90
CA LEU A 233 6.64 10.05 9.06
C LEU A 233 7.87 10.70 9.69
N GLY A 234 9.08 10.38 9.24
CA GLY A 234 10.32 10.85 9.85
C GLY A 234 11.36 11.21 8.79
N GLY A 235 12.27 12.13 9.12
CA GLY A 235 13.22 12.66 8.15
C GLY A 235 12.85 14.09 7.73
N ASP A 236 13.73 14.72 6.96
CA ASP A 236 13.51 16.10 6.47
C ASP A 236 12.79 16.01 5.12
N ASP A 237 11.46 16.00 5.13
CA ASP A 237 10.65 15.63 3.96
C ASP A 237 10.37 16.82 3.04
N THR A 238 10.26 16.55 1.73
CA THR A 238 9.75 17.52 0.75
C THR A 238 8.39 17.06 0.25
N ILE A 239 7.33 17.80 0.61
CA ILE A 239 5.95 17.39 0.35
C ILE A 239 5.24 18.42 -0.53
N ARG A 240 4.45 17.92 -1.49
CA ARG A 240 3.58 18.74 -2.32
C ARG A 240 2.26 18.02 -2.59
N GLY A 241 1.16 18.56 -2.07
CA GLY A 241 -0.20 18.07 -2.37
C GLY A 241 -0.61 18.36 -3.83
N ARG A 242 -0.38 19.61 -4.26
CA ARG A 242 -0.77 20.21 -5.55
C ARG A 242 -2.21 20.72 -5.51
N GLY A 243 -3.16 20.04 -6.14
CA GLY A 243 -4.55 20.50 -6.22
C GLY A 243 -5.49 19.47 -5.65
N GLY A 244 -6.70 19.87 -5.29
CA GLY A 244 -7.57 19.06 -4.44
C GLY A 244 -7.59 19.56 -3.00
N ASP A 245 -8.37 18.89 -2.15
CA ASP A 245 -8.43 19.17 -0.71
C ASP A 245 -7.44 18.25 0.02
N ASP A 246 -6.18 18.65 0.14
CA ASP A 246 -5.14 17.76 0.64
C ASP A 246 -5.07 17.70 2.16
N THR A 247 -4.56 16.59 2.68
CA THR A 247 -4.21 16.45 4.08
C THR A 247 -2.76 16.00 4.19
N ILE A 248 -1.91 16.88 4.71
CA ILE A 248 -0.47 16.66 4.83
C ILE A 248 -0.10 16.50 6.30
N THR A 249 0.57 15.41 6.65
CA THR A 249 1.21 15.22 7.96
C THR A 249 2.69 14.95 7.71
N ALA A 250 3.53 15.99 7.80
CA ALA A 250 4.94 15.84 7.45
C ALA A 250 5.65 14.91 8.44
N GLY A 251 5.54 15.18 9.73
CA GLY A 251 5.95 14.24 10.77
C GLY A 251 7.08 14.81 11.62
N SER A 252 8.19 14.09 11.71
CA SER A 252 9.36 14.51 12.50
C SER A 252 10.58 14.76 11.62
N GLY A 253 11.22 15.90 11.81
CA GLY A 253 12.34 16.34 10.97
C GLY A 253 12.07 17.77 10.50
N ALA A 254 12.97 18.34 9.73
CA ALA A 254 12.82 19.69 9.18
C ALA A 254 12.15 19.63 7.81
N ASP A 255 10.83 19.68 7.81
CA ASP A 255 10.03 19.41 6.62
C ASP A 255 9.82 20.65 5.76
N THR A 256 9.67 20.47 4.45
CA THR A 256 9.32 21.52 3.49
C THR A 256 8.04 21.16 2.76
N ILE A 257 6.97 21.93 3.01
CA ILE A 257 5.68 21.78 2.35
C ILE A 257 5.55 22.86 1.27
N ILE A 258 5.40 22.43 0.02
CA ILE A 258 5.44 23.31 -1.16
C ILE A 258 4.04 23.56 -1.71
N PHE A 259 3.73 24.84 -1.92
CA PHE A 259 2.53 25.34 -2.60
C PHE A 259 2.91 26.03 -3.91
N GLU A 260 2.16 25.76 -4.99
CA GLU A 260 2.32 26.39 -6.31
C GLU A 260 0.98 26.97 -6.78
N ALA A 261 0.90 28.26 -7.10
CA ALA A 261 -0.40 28.91 -7.35
C ALA A 261 -1.20 28.36 -8.54
N ALA A 262 -0.55 27.66 -9.48
CA ALA A 262 -1.25 27.06 -10.63
C ALA A 262 -2.06 25.81 -10.26
N ALA A 263 -1.87 25.27 -9.06
CA ALA A 263 -2.50 24.03 -8.60
C ALA A 263 -3.45 24.23 -7.39
N LEU A 264 -3.59 25.44 -6.83
CA LEU A 264 -4.42 25.68 -5.65
C LEU A 264 -5.93 25.71 -5.97
N ASN A 265 -6.50 24.56 -6.28
CA ASN A 265 -7.95 24.35 -6.30
C ASN A 265 -8.37 23.43 -5.15
N GLY A 266 -8.67 23.99 -3.98
CA GLY A 266 -9.14 23.23 -2.83
C GLY A 266 -8.72 23.85 -1.51
N VAL A 267 -8.93 23.12 -0.42
CA VAL A 267 -8.53 23.51 0.94
C VAL A 267 -7.63 22.45 1.53
N ASP A 268 -6.36 22.80 1.70
CA ASP A 268 -5.34 21.93 2.26
C ASP A 268 -5.28 22.04 3.78
N ARG A 269 -5.02 20.91 4.43
CA ARG A 269 -4.83 20.80 5.87
C ARG A 269 -3.46 20.24 6.17
N ILE A 270 -2.63 21.04 6.82
CA ILE A 270 -1.36 20.58 7.36
C ILE A 270 -1.57 20.22 8.82
N ARG A 271 -1.22 18.99 9.20
CA ARG A 271 -1.25 18.48 10.56
C ARG A 271 0.17 18.32 11.09
N GLN A 272 0.31 18.49 12.39
CA GLN A 272 1.56 18.35 13.14
C GLN A 272 2.69 19.30 12.71
N PHE A 273 2.35 20.49 12.20
CA PHE A 273 3.36 21.48 11.82
C PHE A 273 4.19 21.95 13.04
N GLN A 274 5.52 21.85 12.92
CA GLN A 274 6.50 22.21 13.94
C GLN A 274 7.13 23.57 13.63
N SER A 275 6.63 24.62 14.28
CA SER A 275 7.16 25.98 14.08
C SER A 275 8.66 26.09 14.39
N GLY A 276 9.42 26.67 13.45
CA GLY A 276 10.86 26.86 13.57
C GLY A 276 11.68 25.61 13.24
N VAL A 277 11.00 24.52 12.84
CA VAL A 277 11.59 23.30 12.29
C VAL A 277 11.12 23.15 10.84
N ASP A 278 9.80 23.16 10.64
CA ASP A 278 9.16 23.00 9.33
C ASP A 278 9.07 24.32 8.58
N THR A 279 9.02 24.22 7.25
CA THR A 279 8.97 25.33 6.30
C THR A 279 7.79 25.20 5.36
N LEU A 280 7.01 26.27 5.22
CA LEU A 280 6.05 26.42 4.13
C LEU A 280 6.72 27.19 3.00
N GLN A 281 6.83 26.59 1.83
CA GLN A 281 7.43 27.20 0.64
C GLN A 281 6.35 27.53 -0.40
N PHE A 282 6.32 28.77 -0.83
CA PHE A 282 5.47 29.24 -1.94
C PHE A 282 6.36 29.52 -3.15
N SER A 283 5.93 29.11 -4.35
CA SER A 283 6.77 29.23 -5.56
C SER A 283 7.03 30.70 -5.94
N ALA A 284 8.20 31.02 -6.51
CA ALA A 284 8.59 32.40 -6.81
C ALA A 284 7.77 33.09 -7.93
N ALA A 285 6.99 32.33 -8.71
CA ALA A 285 6.03 32.92 -9.65
C ALA A 285 4.86 33.60 -8.92
N ASP A 286 4.70 33.31 -7.63
CA ASP A 286 3.64 33.78 -6.74
C ASP A 286 4.10 34.99 -5.91
N TYR A 287 5.32 35.48 -6.16
CA TYR A 287 5.97 36.55 -5.41
C TYR A 287 6.25 37.77 -6.30
N ASP A 288 5.54 38.88 -6.08
CA ASP A 288 6.05 40.19 -6.49
C ASP A 288 7.23 40.53 -5.57
N ALA A 289 8.43 40.55 -6.13
CA ALA A 289 9.71 40.81 -5.46
C ALA A 289 9.82 42.17 -4.73
N SER A 290 8.75 42.97 -4.69
CA SER A 290 8.66 44.19 -3.87
C SER A 290 8.10 43.98 -2.47
N ALA A 291 7.45 42.84 -2.18
CA ALA A 291 6.90 42.58 -0.84
C ALA A 291 8.03 42.22 0.14
N THR A 292 8.21 43.05 1.16
CA THR A 292 9.12 42.75 2.28
C THR A 292 8.27 42.17 3.41
N LEU A 293 8.54 40.93 3.84
CA LEU A 293 7.92 40.35 5.03
C LEU A 293 8.25 41.22 6.25
N THR A 294 7.33 42.09 6.65
CA THR A 294 7.55 43.02 7.75
C THR A 294 6.60 42.70 8.87
N TYR A 295 7.17 42.33 10.02
CA TYR A 295 6.44 42.06 11.24
C TYR A 295 5.84 43.37 11.78
N GLY A 296 4.52 43.38 11.97
CA GLY A 296 3.83 44.37 12.80
C GLY A 296 3.49 45.70 12.11
N THR A 297 2.22 46.07 12.32
CA THR A 297 1.58 47.37 12.09
C THR A 297 1.32 47.79 10.65
N ALA A 298 0.05 47.64 10.28
CA ALA A 298 -0.76 48.52 9.45
C ALA A 298 -0.22 48.94 8.07
N ALA A 299 -0.87 48.35 7.07
CA ALA A 299 -1.25 48.93 5.78
C ALA A 299 -0.14 49.39 4.83
N VAL A 300 0.02 48.64 3.74
CA VAL A 300 0.08 49.24 2.40
C VAL A 300 -0.40 48.22 1.37
N GLY A 301 -1.50 48.52 0.69
CA GLY A 301 -1.97 47.72 -0.43
C GLY A 301 -0.98 47.78 -1.60
N ALA A 302 -0.61 46.61 -2.10
CA ALA A 302 -0.84 46.09 -3.45
C ALA A 302 0.01 44.82 -3.60
N GLY A 303 -0.65 43.66 -3.75
CA GLY A 303 0.00 42.36 -3.91
C GLY A 303 0.06 41.57 -2.61
N ALA A 304 -0.36 40.30 -2.71
CA ALA A 304 -0.58 39.32 -1.65
C ALA A 304 0.18 39.57 -0.33
N GLN A 305 -0.55 39.59 0.79
CA GLN A 305 0.03 39.83 2.11
C GLN A 305 -0.43 38.78 3.14
N PHE A 306 0.47 38.41 4.05
CA PHE A 306 0.09 37.70 5.26
C PHE A 306 -0.28 38.72 6.36
N ILE A 307 -1.51 38.68 6.88
CA ILE A 307 -2.03 39.60 7.89
C ILE A 307 -2.13 38.88 9.23
N PHE A 308 -1.58 39.45 10.29
CA PHE A 308 -1.79 38.98 11.66
C PHE A 308 -2.76 39.92 12.41
N ASP A 309 -3.90 39.41 12.87
CA ASP A 309 -4.88 40.13 13.69
C ASP A 309 -4.64 39.86 15.17
N ASP A 310 -4.07 40.84 15.86
CA ASP A 310 -3.70 40.82 17.29
C ASP A 310 -4.92 40.81 18.24
N ALA A 311 -6.13 41.14 17.77
CA ALA A 311 -7.34 41.14 18.60
C ALA A 311 -8.04 39.77 18.60
N LEU A 312 -7.93 39.04 17.49
CA LEU A 312 -8.50 37.70 17.29
C LEU A 312 -7.45 36.60 17.27
N ASP A 313 -6.18 36.99 17.33
CA ASP A 313 -5.02 36.13 17.41
C ASP A 313 -4.80 35.28 16.14
N ASN A 314 -5.16 35.79 14.97
CA ASN A 314 -5.23 35.02 13.72
C ASN A 314 -4.21 35.46 12.67
N LEU A 315 -3.61 34.50 11.95
CA LEU A 315 -2.85 34.76 10.71
C LEU A 315 -3.75 34.53 9.49
N TYR A 316 -3.67 35.42 8.49
CA TYR A 316 -4.44 35.38 7.25
C TYR A 316 -3.54 35.53 6.03
N TYR A 317 -3.91 34.92 4.90
CA TYR A 317 -3.37 35.25 3.58
C TYR A 317 -4.43 36.02 2.79
N ASP A 318 -4.08 37.23 2.38
CA ASP A 318 -4.93 38.16 1.61
C ASP A 318 -4.33 38.26 0.20
N ALA A 319 -4.88 37.49 -0.74
CA ALA A 319 -4.33 37.30 -2.08
C ALA A 319 -4.51 38.53 -2.99
N ASP A 320 -5.54 39.34 -2.79
CA ASP A 320 -5.86 40.50 -3.64
C ASP A 320 -5.48 41.86 -3.01
N GLY A 321 -5.10 41.87 -1.73
CA GLY A 321 -4.68 43.06 -1.00
C GLY A 321 -5.84 44.02 -0.71
N ALA A 322 -7.08 43.57 -0.88
CA ALA A 322 -8.29 44.38 -0.76
C ALA A 322 -8.95 44.28 0.61
N GLY A 323 -8.22 43.91 1.67
CA GLY A 323 -8.60 44.20 3.06
C GLY A 323 -10.10 44.01 3.37
N GLY A 324 -10.62 42.81 3.13
CA GLY A 324 -12.00 42.45 3.46
C GLY A 324 -12.37 41.04 2.99
N ALA A 325 -13.08 40.30 3.85
CA ALA A 325 -13.88 39.07 3.65
C ALA A 325 -13.30 37.86 2.85
N ASP A 326 -12.11 37.94 2.28
CA ASP A 326 -11.47 36.87 1.52
C ASP A 326 -10.26 36.25 2.27
N ALA A 327 -10.25 36.43 3.60
CA ALA A 327 -9.12 36.11 4.47
C ALA A 327 -9.16 34.65 4.98
N ILE A 328 -8.09 33.89 4.69
CA ILE A 328 -7.87 32.48 5.06
C ILE A 328 -7.51 32.36 6.54
N TRP A 329 -8.12 31.46 7.30
CA TRP A 329 -7.87 31.32 8.75
C TRP A 329 -6.73 30.36 9.05
N ILE A 330 -5.64 30.82 9.68
CA ILE A 330 -4.43 29.98 9.90
C ILE A 330 -4.24 29.50 11.37
N ALA A 331 -4.69 30.18 12.43
CA ALA A 331 -4.80 29.70 13.85
C ALA A 331 -4.87 30.83 14.90
N THR A 332 -5.27 30.55 16.17
CA THR A 332 -5.27 31.46 17.36
C THR A 332 -3.88 31.53 18.08
N MET A 333 -3.35 32.70 18.50
CA MET A 333 -1.92 32.97 18.75
C MET A 333 -1.46 33.76 20.01
N ALA A 334 -1.28 33.15 21.19
CA ALA A 334 -0.81 33.93 22.36
C ALA A 334 0.65 34.46 22.32
N THR A 335 1.45 34.20 21.26
CA THR A 335 2.88 34.58 21.14
C THR A 335 3.41 34.57 19.69
N THR A 336 4.58 35.20 19.44
CA THR A 336 5.36 35.28 18.17
C THR A 336 5.87 33.93 17.60
N THR A 337 5.25 32.82 17.97
CA THR A 337 5.64 31.46 17.61
C THR A 337 4.35 30.73 17.22
N ILE A 338 4.33 30.12 16.03
CA ILE A 338 3.18 29.34 15.57
C ILE A 338 3.10 28.11 16.47
N VAL A 339 2.13 28.06 17.38
CA VAL A 339 1.97 26.95 18.36
C VAL A 339 0.75 26.07 18.07
N ALA A 340 0.05 26.33 16.96
CA ALA A 340 -1.06 25.50 16.54
C ALA A 340 -0.54 24.30 15.74
N SER A 341 -0.95 23.11 16.17
CA SER A 341 -0.56 21.84 15.53
C SER A 341 -1.20 21.64 14.16
N ASP A 342 -2.24 22.40 13.82
CA ASP A 342 -2.97 22.26 12.55
C ASP A 342 -3.10 23.61 11.85
N ILE A 343 -2.69 23.67 10.57
CA ILE A 343 -2.76 24.84 9.68
C ILE A 343 -3.73 24.51 8.54
N VAL A 344 -4.60 25.47 8.19
CA VAL A 344 -5.49 25.38 7.01
C VAL A 344 -5.03 26.38 5.96
N VAL A 345 -4.85 25.92 4.72
CA VAL A 345 -4.51 26.74 3.55
C VAL A 345 -5.67 26.63 2.55
N ILE A 346 -6.15 27.75 2.03
CA ILE A 346 -7.29 27.84 1.08
C ILE A 346 -6.77 28.43 -0.24
#